data_AF-A0A8I6XCR7-F1
#
_entry.id   AF-A0A8I6XCR7-F1
#
_cell.length_a   1.000
_cell.length_b   1.000
_cell.length_c   1.000
_cell.angle_alpha   90.00
_cell.angle_beta   90.00
_cell.angle_gamma   90.00
#
_symmetry.space_group_name_H-M   'P 1'
#
loop_
_entity.id
_entity.type
_entity.pdbx_description
1 polymer ?
#
loop_
_entity_poly.entity_id
_entity_poly.type
_entity_poly.pdbx_seq_one_letter_code
_entity_poly.pdbx_strand_id
1 'polypeptide(L)'
;MEMVPPAAAAAAAPPRRGGAITEEERQRKRKTSNRLSARRSRVKRQQREGSLTARAAQLEIDNEAMRVTTALMQQQCSLVQQQNRVLSADARYLYSLLEQQNSQLRVLGELAGVPMDVQEIPVHLTQLYGGLQSPLAPPLSLPPEIQMLLQPDQLDDIMDDAGSLPWL
;
A
#
# COMPACT_ATOMS: atom_id res chain seq x y z
N MET A 1 -67.20 23.06 81.14
CA MET A 1 -65.82 22.92 81.62
C MET A 1 -65.23 21.74 80.88
N GLU A 2 -64.67 21.99 79.70
CA GLU A 2 -64.10 20.96 78.84
C GLU A 2 -62.76 20.48 79.39
N MET A 3 -62.53 19.17 79.34
CA MET A 3 -61.23 18.53 79.60
C MET A 3 -60.93 17.63 78.40
N VAL A 4 -60.06 18.11 77.50
CA VAL A 4 -59.55 17.36 76.35
C VAL A 4 -58.35 16.50 76.79
N PRO A 5 -58.34 15.17 76.55
CA PRO A 5 -57.16 14.35 76.80
C PRO A 5 -56.16 14.39 75.62
N PRO A 6 -54.84 14.20 75.89
CA PRO A 6 -53.77 14.55 74.97
C PRO A 6 -53.47 13.51 73.87
N ALA A 7 -52.95 14.03 72.78
CA ALA A 7 -52.57 13.35 71.54
C ALA A 7 -51.46 12.29 71.72
N ALA A 8 -51.61 11.21 70.95
CA ALA A 8 -50.70 10.08 70.85
C ALA A 8 -49.27 10.50 70.44
N ALA A 9 -48.29 9.87 71.10
CA ALA A 9 -46.87 10.01 70.81
C ALA A 9 -46.54 9.54 69.38
N ALA A 10 -46.15 10.48 68.52
CA ALA A 10 -45.50 10.16 67.25
C ALA A 10 -44.07 9.68 67.55
N ALA A 11 -43.85 8.37 67.37
CA ALA A 11 -42.54 7.75 67.46
C ALA A 11 -41.57 8.40 66.46
N ALA A 12 -40.52 9.04 66.97
CA ALA A 12 -39.44 9.59 66.17
C ALA A 12 -38.65 8.45 65.52
N ALA A 13 -38.68 8.38 64.19
CA ALA A 13 -37.78 7.53 63.41
C ALA A 13 -36.32 7.93 63.69
N PRO A 14 -35.37 6.98 63.80
CA PRO A 14 -33.98 7.30 64.09
C PRO A 14 -33.37 8.15 62.96
N PRO A 15 -32.49 9.12 63.28
CA PRO A 15 -31.82 9.90 62.26
C PRO A 15 -30.97 8.97 61.40
N ARG A 16 -31.22 8.98 60.08
CA ARG A 16 -30.34 8.34 59.10
C ARG A 16 -28.93 8.91 59.32
N ARG A 17 -28.00 8.06 59.76
CA ARG A 17 -26.55 8.33 59.76
C ARG A 17 -26.07 8.47 58.31
N GLY A 18 -26.45 9.56 57.64
CA GLY A 18 -25.72 10.08 56.50
C GLY A 18 -24.59 10.92 57.07
N GLY A 19 -23.45 10.29 57.33
CA GLY A 19 -22.26 11.02 57.78
C GLY A 19 -21.94 12.12 56.78
N ALA A 20 -22.06 13.38 57.20
CA ALA A 20 -21.64 14.52 56.40
C ALA A 20 -20.13 14.39 56.20
N ILE A 21 -19.72 13.97 55.00
CA ILE A 21 -18.31 13.98 54.59
C ILE A 21 -17.84 15.42 54.75
N THR A 22 -16.87 15.64 55.63
CA THR A 22 -16.33 16.98 55.85
C THR A 22 -15.65 17.46 54.56
N GLU A 23 -15.65 18.77 54.32
CA GLU A 23 -15.03 19.33 53.12
C GLU A 23 -13.54 18.91 52.99
N GLU A 24 -12.85 18.75 54.12
CA GLU A 24 -11.50 18.19 54.17
C GLU A 24 -11.41 16.75 53.66
N GLU A 25 -12.36 15.88 54.02
CA GLU A 25 -12.38 14.49 53.57
C GLU A 25 -12.67 14.41 52.06
N ARG A 26 -13.56 15.29 51.54
CA ARG A 26 -13.79 15.44 50.10
C ARG A 26 -12.53 15.88 49.36
N GLN A 27 -11.81 16.87 49.89
CA GLN A 27 -10.55 17.35 49.30
C GLN A 27 -9.47 16.25 49.31
N ARG A 28 -9.33 15.50 50.41
CA ARG A 28 -8.42 14.35 50.49
C ARG A 28 -8.75 13.30 49.42
N LYS A 29 -10.03 12.93 49.25
CA LYS A 29 -10.48 11.99 48.20
C LYS A 29 -10.24 12.51 46.79
N ARG A 30 -10.43 13.81 46.54
CA ARG A 30 -10.12 14.43 45.23
C ARG A 30 -8.62 14.38 44.92
N LYS A 31 -7.75 14.68 45.89
CA LYS A 31 -6.29 14.59 45.70
C LYS A 31 -5.84 13.16 45.38
N THR A 32 -6.37 12.16 46.09
CA THR A 32 -6.03 10.76 45.81
C THR A 32 -6.57 10.31 44.44
N SER A 33 -7.80 10.69 44.10
CA SER A 33 -8.41 10.40 42.79
C SER A 33 -7.65 11.06 41.63
N ASN A 34 -7.32 12.35 41.74
CA ASN A 34 -6.53 13.07 40.73
C ASN A 34 -5.12 12.49 40.57
N ARG A 35 -4.49 12.07 41.68
CA ARG A 35 -3.20 11.40 41.61
C ARG A 35 -3.30 10.08 40.84
N LEU A 36 -4.35 9.30 41.08
CA LEU A 36 -4.60 8.06 40.37
C LEU A 36 -4.95 8.30 38.89
N SER A 37 -5.77 9.29 38.56
CA SER A 37 -6.13 9.62 37.19
C SER A 37 -4.94 10.16 36.39
N ALA A 38 -4.11 11.03 36.98
CA ALA A 38 -2.88 11.50 36.37
C ALA A 38 -1.90 10.35 36.09
N ARG A 39 -1.73 9.42 37.05
CA ARG A 39 -0.90 8.22 36.85
C ARG A 39 -1.45 7.36 35.71
N ARG A 40 -2.76 7.08 35.69
CA ARG A 40 -3.41 6.29 34.62
C ARG A 40 -3.25 6.95 33.26
N SER A 41 -3.40 8.27 33.19
CA SER A 41 -3.23 9.03 31.94
C SER A 41 -1.79 8.95 31.42
N ARG A 42 -0.79 9.06 32.31
CA ARG A 42 0.63 8.92 31.94
C ARG A 42 0.92 7.53 31.40
N VAL A 43 0.48 6.48 32.10
CA VAL A 43 0.67 5.08 31.65
C VAL A 43 -0.02 4.83 30.31
N LYS A 44 -1.26 5.31 30.13
CA LYS A 44 -1.99 5.17 28.86
C LYS A 44 -1.26 5.87 27.70
N ARG A 45 -0.72 7.06 27.95
CA ARG A 45 0.09 7.79 26.97
C ARG A 45 1.35 7.02 26.60
N GLN A 46 2.10 6.54 27.60
CA GLN A 46 3.32 5.75 27.39
C GLN A 46 3.04 4.45 26.62
N GLN A 47 1.94 3.76 26.92
CA GLN A 47 1.50 2.57 26.18
C GLN A 47 1.17 2.90 24.72
N ARG A 48 0.48 4.03 24.48
CA ARG A 48 0.15 4.48 23.12
C ARG A 48 1.41 4.81 22.34
N GLU A 49 2.34 5.55 22.95
CA GLU A 49 3.63 5.87 22.35
C GLU A 49 4.40 4.58 22.00
N GLY A 50 4.49 3.62 22.94
CA GLY A 50 5.11 2.32 22.68
C GLY A 50 4.41 1.49 21.59
N SER A 51 3.08 1.56 21.49
CA SER A 51 2.36 0.87 20.41
C SER A 51 2.61 1.50 19.04
N LEU A 52 2.77 2.83 18.98
CA LEU A 52 3.04 3.54 17.74
C LEU A 52 4.47 3.29 17.27
N THR A 53 5.46 3.27 18.19
CA THR A 53 6.85 2.94 17.83
C THR A 53 6.97 1.50 17.34
N ALA A 54 6.31 0.55 17.98
CA ALA A 54 6.27 -0.83 17.51
C ALA A 54 5.61 -0.95 16.12
N ARG A 55 4.55 -0.18 15.87
CA ARG A 55 3.89 -0.17 14.55
C ARG A 55 4.77 0.46 13.47
N ALA A 56 5.49 1.53 13.78
CA ALA A 56 6.44 2.16 12.86
C ALA A 56 7.55 1.18 12.47
N ALA A 57 8.19 0.53 13.45
CA ALA A 57 9.22 -0.48 13.21
C ALA A 57 8.70 -1.64 12.34
N GLN A 58 7.47 -2.10 12.57
CA GLN A 58 6.87 -3.13 11.72
C GLN A 58 6.66 -2.64 10.28
N LEU A 59 6.19 -1.40 10.10
CA LEU A 59 5.99 -0.82 8.78
C LEU A 59 7.30 -0.61 8.02
N GLU A 60 8.39 -0.28 8.72
CA GLU A 60 9.73 -0.19 8.13
C GLU A 60 10.18 -1.55 7.57
N ILE A 61 10.01 -2.63 8.35
CA ILE A 61 10.31 -4.00 7.91
C ILE A 61 9.44 -4.38 6.72
N ASP A 62 8.13 -4.13 6.79
CA ASP A 62 7.17 -4.46 5.73
C ASP A 62 7.51 -3.69 4.43
N ASN A 63 7.86 -2.40 4.55
CA ASN A 63 8.26 -1.57 3.41
C ASN A 63 9.54 -2.10 2.76
N GLU A 64 10.55 -2.47 3.55
CA GLU A 64 11.79 -3.01 3.01
C GLU A 64 11.56 -4.35 2.28
N ALA A 65 10.73 -5.23 2.84
CA ALA A 65 10.33 -6.45 2.17
C ALA A 65 9.59 -6.17 0.84
N MET A 66 8.70 -5.16 0.82
CA MET A 66 8.03 -4.72 -0.40
C MET A 66 9.01 -4.14 -1.44
N ARG A 67 10.04 -3.41 -1.03
CA ARG A 67 11.07 -2.87 -1.93
C ARG A 67 11.85 -4.00 -2.60
N VAL A 68 12.34 -4.96 -1.82
CA VAL A 68 13.10 -6.12 -2.34
C VAL A 68 12.27 -6.93 -3.33
N THR A 69 11.04 -7.26 -2.96
CA THR A 69 10.13 -8.03 -3.84
C THR A 69 9.81 -7.28 -5.14
N THR A 70 9.58 -5.97 -5.05
CA THR A 70 9.31 -5.13 -6.23
C THR A 70 10.52 -5.06 -7.15
N ALA A 71 11.73 -4.89 -6.61
CA ALA A 71 12.97 -4.88 -7.39
C ALA A 71 13.19 -6.21 -8.14
N LEU A 72 12.95 -7.35 -7.47
CA LEU A 72 13.05 -8.67 -8.09
C LEU A 72 12.04 -8.82 -9.25
N MET A 73 10.80 -8.42 -9.04
CA MET A 73 9.76 -8.49 -10.08
C MET A 73 10.08 -7.59 -11.28
N GLN A 74 10.62 -6.39 -11.05
CA GLN A 74 11.08 -5.51 -12.13
C GLN A 74 12.17 -6.18 -12.98
N GLN A 75 13.16 -6.81 -12.35
CA GLN A 75 14.21 -7.53 -13.06
C GLN A 75 13.65 -8.68 -13.91
N GLN A 76 12.72 -9.47 -13.36
CA GLN A 76 12.05 -10.55 -14.08
C GLN A 76 11.22 -10.03 -15.26
N CYS A 77 10.44 -8.97 -15.06
CA CYS A 77 9.69 -8.32 -16.13
C CYS A 77 10.60 -7.81 -17.25
N SER A 78 11.75 -7.21 -16.90
CA SER A 78 12.74 -6.75 -17.88
C SER A 78 13.29 -7.90 -18.72
N LEU A 79 13.61 -9.04 -18.09
CA LEU A 79 14.08 -10.23 -18.81
C LEU A 79 13.02 -10.74 -19.80
N VAL A 80 11.77 -10.87 -19.36
CA VAL A 80 10.65 -11.33 -20.20
C VAL A 80 10.38 -10.34 -21.34
N GLN A 81 10.47 -9.04 -21.08
CA GLN A 81 10.34 -8.01 -22.12
C GLN A 81 11.47 -8.13 -23.16
N GLN A 82 12.70 -8.38 -22.74
CA GLN A 82 13.81 -8.60 -23.65
C GLN A 82 13.59 -9.85 -24.52
N GLN A 83 13.18 -10.95 -23.92
CA GLN A 83 12.85 -12.19 -24.64
C GLN A 83 11.72 -11.97 -25.66
N ASN A 84 10.65 -11.28 -25.26
CA ASN A 84 9.55 -10.93 -26.16
C ASN A 84 10.01 -10.05 -27.32
N ARG A 85 10.97 -9.13 -27.12
CA ARG A 85 11.54 -8.33 -28.20
C ARG A 85 12.29 -9.20 -29.22
N VAL A 86 13.10 -10.15 -28.75
CA VAL A 86 13.82 -11.09 -29.62
C VAL A 86 12.82 -11.95 -30.40
N LEU A 87 11.88 -12.60 -29.72
CA LEU A 87 10.85 -13.43 -30.37
C LEU A 87 10.01 -12.63 -31.37
N SER A 88 9.67 -11.37 -31.06
CA SER A 88 8.95 -10.50 -31.99
C SER A 88 9.78 -10.12 -33.20
N ALA A 89 11.10 -9.94 -33.04
CA ALA A 89 12.00 -9.67 -34.17
C ALA A 89 12.12 -10.90 -35.06
N ASP A 90 12.31 -12.08 -34.47
CA ASP A 90 12.39 -13.35 -35.20
C ASP A 90 11.09 -13.64 -35.97
N ALA A 91 9.94 -13.45 -35.34
CA ALA A 91 8.64 -13.65 -35.98
C ALA A 91 8.42 -12.71 -37.18
N ARG A 92 8.86 -11.44 -37.08
CA ARG A 92 8.82 -10.50 -38.21
C ARG A 92 9.78 -10.89 -39.33
N TYR A 93 10.98 -11.35 -38.99
CA TYR A 93 11.93 -11.85 -39.98
C TYR A 93 11.34 -13.05 -40.75
N LEU A 94 10.79 -14.04 -40.03
CA LEU A 94 10.16 -15.20 -40.65
C LEU A 94 8.95 -14.82 -41.52
N TYR A 95 8.13 -13.86 -41.07
CA TYR A 95 7.03 -13.31 -41.87
C TYR A 95 7.55 -12.71 -43.19
N SER A 96 8.57 -11.85 -43.12
CA SER A 96 9.15 -11.20 -44.31
C SER A 96 9.77 -12.20 -45.28
N LEU A 97 10.41 -13.25 -44.75
CA LEU A 97 11.00 -14.31 -45.57
C LEU A 97 9.91 -15.12 -46.28
N LEU A 98 8.81 -15.44 -45.57
CA LEU A 98 7.67 -16.14 -46.16
C LEU A 98 7.01 -15.32 -47.27
N GLU A 99 6.82 -14.02 -47.03
CA GLU A 99 6.28 -13.09 -48.02
C GLU A 99 7.18 -13.01 -49.27
N GLN A 100 8.48 -12.88 -49.06
CA GLN A 100 9.48 -12.86 -50.14
C GLN A 100 9.42 -14.16 -50.96
N GLN A 101 9.40 -15.32 -50.31
CA GLN A 101 9.34 -16.62 -51.00
C GLN A 101 8.04 -16.79 -51.78
N ASN A 102 6.90 -16.42 -51.19
CA ASN A 102 5.61 -16.44 -51.86
C ASN A 102 5.61 -15.53 -53.10
N SER A 103 6.19 -14.33 -52.99
CA SER A 103 6.36 -13.43 -54.14
C SER A 103 7.23 -14.03 -55.23
N GLN A 104 8.35 -14.68 -54.88
CA GLN A 104 9.24 -15.31 -55.84
C GLN A 104 8.54 -16.45 -56.59
N LEU A 105 7.78 -17.29 -55.90
CA LEU A 105 7.03 -18.38 -56.51
C LEU A 105 5.97 -17.87 -57.50
N ARG A 106 5.29 -16.76 -57.18
CA ARG A 106 4.34 -16.12 -58.09
C ARG A 106 5.02 -15.65 -59.38
N VAL A 107 6.15 -14.93 -59.25
CA VAL A 107 6.94 -14.45 -60.40
C VAL A 107 7.47 -15.61 -61.25
N LEU A 108 7.95 -16.70 -60.62
CA LEU A 108 8.43 -17.87 -61.36
C LEU A 108 7.30 -18.60 -62.10
N GLY A 109 6.11 -18.71 -61.51
CA GLY A 109 4.94 -19.27 -62.18
C GLY A 109 4.52 -18.46 -63.40
N GLU A 110 4.48 -17.12 -63.25
CA GLU A 110 4.21 -16.20 -64.36
C GLU A 110 5.22 -16.37 -65.50
N LEU A 111 6.52 -16.43 -65.18
CA LEU A 111 7.58 -16.62 -66.18
C LEU A 111 7.52 -17.97 -66.87
N ALA A 112 7.20 -19.03 -66.13
CA ALA A 112 7.09 -20.39 -66.66
C ALA A 112 5.79 -20.63 -67.45
N GLY A 113 4.84 -19.70 -67.41
CA GLY A 113 3.50 -19.88 -67.98
C GLY A 113 2.68 -20.94 -67.25
N VAL A 114 3.06 -21.29 -66.01
CA VAL A 114 2.39 -22.28 -65.17
C VAL A 114 1.87 -21.57 -63.91
N PRO A 115 0.54 -21.48 -63.71
CA PRO A 115 0.01 -20.87 -62.50
C PRO A 115 0.41 -21.71 -61.28
N MET A 116 1.17 -21.10 -60.38
CA MET A 116 1.56 -21.68 -59.09
C MET A 116 0.51 -21.28 -58.04
N ASP A 117 -0.13 -22.25 -57.40
CA ASP A 117 -1.10 -22.02 -56.32
C ASP A 117 -0.38 -21.70 -55.00
N VAL A 118 0.04 -20.45 -54.85
CA VAL A 118 0.78 -19.96 -53.68
C VAL A 118 -0.20 -19.52 -52.60
N GLN A 119 -0.25 -20.28 -51.50
CA GLN A 119 -1.11 -19.97 -50.35
C GLN A 119 -0.83 -18.57 -49.78
N GLU A 120 -1.90 -17.84 -49.52
CA GLU A 120 -1.83 -16.53 -48.89
C GLU A 120 -1.42 -16.63 -47.43
N ILE A 121 -0.64 -15.66 -46.97
CA ILE A 121 -0.29 -15.57 -45.56
C ILE A 121 -1.56 -15.20 -44.78
N PRO A 122 -1.92 -15.94 -43.72
CA PRO A 122 -3.09 -15.65 -42.93
C PRO A 122 -3.13 -14.19 -42.43
N VAL A 123 -4.29 -13.53 -42.58
CA VAL A 123 -4.49 -12.10 -42.28
C VAL A 123 -4.03 -11.70 -40.87
N HIS A 124 -4.22 -12.58 -39.87
CA HIS A 124 -3.81 -12.30 -38.50
C HIS A 124 -2.28 -12.22 -38.33
N LEU A 125 -1.51 -12.98 -39.12
CA LEU A 125 -0.05 -12.90 -39.11
C LEU A 125 0.42 -11.60 -39.77
N THR A 126 -0.25 -11.16 -40.83
CA THR A 126 -0.01 -9.86 -41.46
C THR A 126 -0.31 -8.70 -40.49
N GLN A 127 -1.38 -8.80 -39.70
CA GLN A 127 -1.71 -7.78 -38.68
C GLN A 127 -0.66 -7.73 -37.56
N LEU A 128 -0.13 -8.88 -37.13
CA LEU A 128 0.82 -8.95 -36.01
C LEU A 128 2.27 -8.64 -36.41
N TYR A 129 2.68 -9.08 -37.60
CA TYR A 129 4.08 -9.10 -38.01
C TYR A 129 4.36 -8.38 -39.35
N GLY A 130 3.33 -7.98 -40.09
CA GLY A 130 3.46 -7.34 -41.40
C GLY A 130 3.68 -5.82 -41.39
N GLY A 131 3.68 -5.17 -40.21
CA GLY A 131 3.87 -3.72 -40.08
C GLY A 131 5.21 -3.32 -39.47
N LEU A 132 5.83 -2.27 -40.03
CA LEU A 132 6.75 -1.40 -39.29
C LEU A 132 5.92 -0.63 -38.26
N GLN A 133 6.23 -0.83 -36.97
CA GLN A 133 5.59 -0.23 -35.79
C GLN A 133 4.36 -0.98 -35.26
N SER A 134 4.62 -1.99 -34.41
CA SER A 134 3.90 -1.98 -33.12
C SER A 134 4.63 -0.94 -32.25
N PRO A 135 3.95 -0.10 -31.45
CA PRO A 135 4.67 0.65 -30.43
C PRO A 135 5.41 -0.41 -29.64
N LEU A 136 6.74 -0.41 -29.76
CA LEU A 136 7.62 -0.98 -28.78
C LEU A 136 7.09 -0.40 -27.48
N ALA A 137 6.26 -1.15 -26.76
CA ALA A 137 5.71 -0.68 -25.51
C ALA A 137 6.92 -0.15 -24.77
N PRO A 138 6.95 1.15 -24.40
CA PRO A 138 8.08 1.67 -23.67
C PRO A 138 8.31 0.66 -22.54
N PRO A 139 9.58 0.33 -22.20
CA PRO A 139 9.80 -0.47 -21.00
C PRO A 139 8.89 0.12 -19.93
N LEU A 140 8.14 -0.73 -19.22
CA LEU A 140 7.32 -0.33 -18.07
C LEU A 140 8.29 0.29 -17.06
N SER A 141 8.69 1.51 -17.35
CA SER A 141 9.54 2.36 -16.56
C SER A 141 8.55 2.86 -15.54
N LEU A 142 8.73 2.34 -14.33
CA LEU A 142 7.99 2.89 -13.22
C LEU A 142 8.25 4.39 -13.20
N PRO A 143 7.24 5.20 -12.86
CA PRO A 143 7.39 6.63 -12.66
C PRO A 143 8.71 6.94 -11.93
N PRO A 144 9.46 7.97 -12.35
CA PRO A 144 10.79 8.27 -11.80
C PRO A 144 10.77 8.38 -10.27
N GLU A 145 9.65 8.80 -9.69
CA GLU A 145 9.41 8.87 -8.24
C GLU A 145 9.51 7.49 -7.58
N ILE A 146 8.95 6.45 -8.21
CA ILE A 146 9.00 5.08 -7.71
C ILE A 146 10.41 4.51 -7.93
N GLN A 147 11.06 4.82 -9.05
CA GLN A 147 12.45 4.44 -9.29
C GLN A 147 13.41 5.01 -8.24
N MET A 148 13.22 6.27 -7.85
CA MET A 148 13.99 6.90 -6.77
C MET A 148 13.72 6.23 -5.42
N LEU A 149 12.46 5.89 -5.11
CA LEU A 149 12.11 5.26 -3.84
C LEU A 149 12.69 3.85 -3.67
N LEU A 150 12.99 3.17 -4.79
CA LEU A 150 13.64 1.86 -4.78
C LEU A 150 15.18 1.94 -4.74
N GLN A 151 15.79 3.13 -4.88
CA GLN A 151 17.24 3.26 -4.77
C GLN A 151 17.67 3.24 -3.28
N PRO A 152 18.61 2.37 -2.88
CA PRO A 152 19.03 2.22 -1.50
C PRO A 152 19.77 3.47 -0.95
N ASP A 153 20.45 4.23 -1.80
CA ASP A 153 21.38 5.30 -1.39
C ASP A 153 20.73 6.67 -1.11
N GLN A 154 19.40 6.80 -1.18
CA GLN A 154 18.69 8.09 -1.00
C GLN A 154 17.85 8.15 0.27
N LEU A 155 17.75 7.05 1.04
CA LEU A 155 16.96 7.06 2.28
C LEU A 155 17.75 7.57 3.49
N ASP A 156 19.07 7.36 3.51
CA ASP A 156 19.94 7.91 4.56
C ASP A 156 19.94 9.44 4.51
N ASP A 157 19.99 10.04 3.31
CA ASP A 157 19.91 11.50 3.14
C ASP A 157 18.54 12.09 3.57
N ILE A 158 17.44 11.36 3.38
CA ILE A 158 16.09 11.82 3.79
C ILE A 158 15.86 11.61 5.30
N MET A 159 16.41 10.54 5.88
CA MET A 159 16.34 10.28 7.32
C MET A 159 17.25 11.22 8.12
N ASP A 160 18.40 11.64 7.57
CA ASP A 160 19.27 12.65 8.17
C ASP A 160 18.66 14.06 8.11
N ASP A 161 17.94 14.42 7.04
CA ASP A 161 17.28 15.74 6.91
C ASP A 161 16.01 15.85 7.77
N ALA A 162 15.34 14.72 8.07
CA ALA A 162 14.22 14.67 9.02
C ALA A 162 14.64 14.93 10.48
N GLY A 163 15.94 14.84 10.80
CA GLY A 163 16.53 15.23 12.08
C GLY A 163 16.71 16.74 12.26
N SER A 164 16.51 17.54 11.20
CA SER A 164 16.75 18.99 11.15
C SER A 164 15.44 19.80 10.96
N LEU A 165 14.33 19.35 11.54
CA LEU A 165 13.12 20.18 11.66
C LEU A 165 13.19 21.00 12.97
N PRO A 166 13.12 22.34 12.93
CA PRO A 166 13.44 23.23 14.05
C PRO A 166 12.32 23.35 15.11
N TRP A 167 11.58 22.27 15.41
CA TRP A 167 10.56 22.29 16.47
C TRP A 167 10.31 20.96 17.20
N LEU A 168 11.34 20.12 17.35
CA LEU A 168 11.44 19.22 18.52
C LEU A 168 12.44 19.81 19.53
#